data_AF-A0A7X7B2D6-F1
#
_entry.id   AF-A0A7X7B2D6-F1
#
_cell.length_a   1.000
_cell.length_b   1.000
_cell.length_c   1.000
_cell.angle_alpha   90.00
_cell.angle_beta   90.00
_cell.angle_gamma   90.00
#
_symmetry.space_group_name_H-M   'P 1'
#
loop_
_entity.id
_entity.type
_entity.pdbx_description
1 polymer ?
#
loop_
_entity_poly.entity_id
_entity_poly.type
_entity_poly.pdbx_seq_one_letter_code
_entity_poly.pdbx_strand_id
1 'polypeptide(L)'
;MENQGFWEKYKKLIKDVVLDYQYLVMLDEADIKIEAEREDASLPSERSQAITNLKIAAGLMVGEHYGWWFQDTDVYKWIETAAYTLENFDDEALKTRVDSVIDIIEQAQDEDGYLSTYYQLRAPHLKYKELDRSHELYNAGHLIEAAVAYAKATGNETLLEVSKRYVNHIMAHFGVGKIEGADGHQEIELALIKLYKYTNDEKYLNLSRYFIDVRGKDPLFYNKQKEALGQDPFTNLDYLQAYDQPIHQKEAKGHAVRMLYMMEAMADLALHQNDQAMEDAVMTLWDDIVKRKMYVTGGVGQTVHGESFADGY
;
A
#
# COMPACT_ATOMS: atom_id res chain seq x y z
N MET A 1 -3.24 -40.23 10.98
CA MET A 1 -3.26 -38.89 10.37
C MET A 1 -2.91 -37.93 11.48
N GLU A 2 -1.67 -37.42 11.53
CA GLU A 2 -1.28 -36.43 12.53
C GLU A 2 -2.23 -35.23 12.42
N ASN A 3 -2.80 -34.83 13.55
CA ASN A 3 -3.75 -33.75 13.65
C ASN A 3 -3.01 -32.42 13.43
N GLN A 4 -2.74 -32.07 12.17
CA GLN A 4 -2.22 -30.75 11.82
C GLN A 4 -3.26 -29.73 12.27
N GLY A 5 -2.88 -28.82 13.19
CA GLY A 5 -3.78 -27.81 13.74
C GLY A 5 -4.41 -26.96 12.64
N PHE A 6 -5.58 -26.37 12.93
CA PHE A 6 -6.37 -25.60 11.96
C PHE A 6 -5.53 -24.60 11.14
N TRP A 7 -4.70 -23.80 11.80
CA TRP A 7 -3.85 -22.80 11.14
C TRP A 7 -2.66 -23.40 10.38
N GLU A 8 -2.12 -24.52 10.85
CA GLU A 8 -0.99 -25.18 10.19
C GLU A 8 -1.36 -25.64 8.78
N LYS A 9 -2.60 -26.12 8.61
CA LYS A 9 -3.14 -26.46 7.29
C LYS A 9 -3.12 -25.26 6.33
N TYR A 10 -3.52 -24.08 6.79
CA TYR A 10 -3.55 -22.88 5.95
C TYR A 10 -2.13 -22.35 5.67
N LYS A 11 -1.23 -22.38 6.66
CA LYS A 11 0.19 -22.04 6.45
C LYS A 11 0.83 -22.90 5.36
N LYS A 12 0.60 -24.23 5.40
CA LYS A 12 1.08 -25.15 4.35
C LYS A 12 0.42 -24.90 3.00
N LEU A 13 -0.89 -24.62 2.97
CA LEU A 13 -1.56 -24.24 1.73
C LEU A 13 -0.94 -22.98 1.10
N ILE A 14 -0.60 -21.98 1.91
CA ILE A 14 0.05 -20.75 1.45
C ILE A 14 1.41 -21.08 0.82
N LYS A 15 2.23 -21.81 1.57
CA LYS A 15 3.57 -22.22 1.16
C LYS A 15 3.57 -23.06 -0.11
N ASP A 16 2.80 -24.15 -0.11
CA ASP A 16 2.93 -25.22 -1.10
C ASP A 16 2.04 -25.00 -2.34
N VAL A 17 1.13 -24.01 -2.32
CA VAL A 17 0.20 -23.73 -3.42
C VAL A 17 0.08 -22.25 -3.75
N VAL A 18 -0.28 -21.41 -2.76
CA VAL A 18 -0.69 -20.02 -3.05
C VAL A 18 0.48 -19.19 -3.59
N LEU A 19 1.66 -19.25 -2.95
CA LEU A 19 2.81 -18.47 -3.36
C LEU A 19 3.30 -18.81 -4.77
N ASP A 20 3.34 -20.10 -5.11
CA ASP A 20 3.71 -20.56 -6.46
C ASP A 20 2.68 -20.11 -7.50
N TYR A 21 1.38 -20.29 -7.21
CA TYR A 21 0.32 -19.87 -8.10
C TYR A 21 0.33 -18.36 -8.38
N GLN A 22 0.40 -17.54 -7.33
CA GLN A 22 0.46 -16.08 -7.46
C GLN A 22 1.70 -15.62 -8.23
N TYR A 23 2.85 -16.26 -7.99
CA TYR A 23 4.08 -15.95 -8.72
C TYR A 23 3.93 -16.20 -10.23
N LEU A 24 3.38 -17.35 -10.61
CA LEU A 24 3.12 -17.68 -12.01
C LEU A 24 2.10 -16.74 -12.65
N VAL A 25 1.07 -16.32 -11.90
CA VAL A 25 0.11 -15.30 -12.36
C VAL A 25 0.79 -13.97 -12.64
N MET A 26 1.67 -13.49 -11.75
CA MET A 26 2.38 -12.21 -11.93
C MET A 26 3.41 -12.23 -13.08
N LEU A 27 3.82 -13.43 -13.52
CA LEU A 27 4.65 -13.65 -14.70
C LEU A 27 3.84 -13.88 -15.99
N ASP A 28 2.52 -13.92 -15.90
CA ASP A 28 1.61 -14.36 -16.98
C ASP A 28 1.91 -15.79 -17.49
N GLU A 29 2.44 -16.66 -16.61
CA GLU A 29 2.73 -18.07 -16.91
C GLU A 29 1.62 -19.03 -16.43
N ALA A 30 0.63 -18.51 -15.68
CA ALA A 30 -0.56 -19.26 -15.27
C ALA A 30 -1.73 -19.02 -16.23
N ASP A 31 -2.48 -20.08 -16.55
CA ASP A 31 -3.75 -19.97 -17.27
C ASP A 31 -4.85 -19.49 -16.31
N ILE A 32 -5.21 -18.21 -16.40
CA ILE A 32 -6.22 -17.58 -15.55
C ILE A 32 -7.34 -16.97 -16.38
N LYS A 33 -8.55 -17.03 -15.81
CA LYS A 33 -9.69 -16.25 -16.27
C LYS A 33 -10.02 -15.24 -15.18
N ILE A 34 -9.65 -13.98 -15.41
CA ILE A 34 -10.01 -12.88 -14.50
C ILE A 34 -11.46 -12.53 -14.78
N GLU A 35 -12.31 -12.64 -13.76
CA GLU A 35 -13.67 -12.09 -13.85
C GLU A 35 -13.59 -10.57 -13.70
N ALA A 36 -14.25 -9.85 -14.61
CA ALA A 36 -14.30 -8.40 -14.53
C ALA A 36 -15.03 -7.97 -13.24
N GLU A 37 -14.37 -7.18 -12.41
CA GLU A 37 -14.92 -6.65 -11.16
C GLU A 37 -16.22 -5.85 -11.40
N ARG A 38 -16.30 -5.18 -12.56
CA ARG A 38 -17.45 -4.44 -13.06
C ARG A 38 -17.37 -4.33 -14.58
N GLU A 39 -18.49 -3.97 -15.21
CA GLU A 39 -18.56 -3.71 -16.67
C GLU A 39 -17.81 -2.42 -17.04
N ASP A 40 -16.48 -2.49 -17.03
CA ASP A 40 -15.59 -1.40 -17.39
C ASP A 40 -14.44 -1.96 -18.22
N ALA A 41 -14.47 -1.66 -19.52
CA ALA A 41 -13.49 -2.13 -20.50
C ALA A 41 -12.10 -1.50 -20.30
N SER A 42 -11.95 -0.50 -19.43
CA SER A 42 -10.65 0.08 -19.08
C SER A 42 -9.90 -0.70 -18.00
N LEU A 43 -10.58 -1.63 -17.31
CA LEU A 43 -9.95 -2.44 -16.26
C LEU A 43 -9.08 -3.54 -16.87
N PRO A 44 -7.82 -3.69 -16.43
CA PRO A 44 -6.97 -4.79 -16.87
C PRO A 44 -7.57 -6.12 -16.40
N SER A 45 -7.92 -6.98 -17.35
CA SER A 45 -8.61 -8.26 -17.09
C SER A 45 -8.02 -9.43 -17.89
N GLU A 46 -6.95 -9.21 -18.64
CA GLU A 46 -6.36 -10.25 -19.51
C GLU A 46 -5.12 -10.89 -18.90
N ARG A 47 -4.33 -10.14 -18.12
CA ARG A 47 -3.02 -10.55 -17.60
C ARG A 47 -2.62 -9.72 -16.38
N SER A 48 -1.56 -10.10 -15.69
CA SER A 48 -1.03 -9.33 -14.55
C SER A 48 0.11 -8.39 -14.98
N GLN A 49 1.17 -8.93 -15.58
CA GLN A 49 2.43 -8.21 -15.88
C GLN A 49 3.14 -7.53 -14.69
N ALA A 50 2.78 -7.81 -13.44
CA ALA A 50 3.34 -7.10 -12.28
C ALA A 50 4.88 -7.22 -12.21
N ILE A 51 5.45 -8.43 -12.36
CA ILE A 51 6.90 -8.62 -12.40
C ILE A 51 7.50 -8.13 -13.73
N THR A 52 6.75 -8.23 -14.83
CA THR A 52 7.18 -7.77 -16.16
C THR A 52 7.38 -6.25 -16.19
N ASN A 53 6.50 -5.47 -15.56
CA ASN A 53 6.64 -4.02 -15.44
C ASN A 53 7.96 -3.64 -14.75
N LEU A 54 8.31 -4.34 -13.66
CA LEU A 54 9.58 -4.13 -12.95
C LEU A 54 10.79 -4.51 -13.83
N LYS A 55 10.72 -5.60 -14.60
CA LYS A 55 11.78 -5.97 -15.56
C LYS A 55 11.97 -4.91 -16.65
N ILE A 56 10.89 -4.29 -17.12
CA ILE A 56 10.96 -3.21 -18.12
C ILE A 56 11.58 -1.95 -17.49
N ALA A 57 11.16 -1.57 -16.28
CA ALA A 57 11.74 -0.44 -15.54
C ALA A 57 13.24 -0.65 -15.25
N ALA A 58 13.66 -1.89 -14.94
CA ALA A 58 15.05 -2.27 -14.76
C ALA A 58 15.88 -2.33 -16.07
N GLY A 59 15.27 -2.11 -17.23
CA GLY A 59 15.94 -2.26 -18.53
C GLY A 59 16.31 -3.71 -18.90
N LEU A 60 15.80 -4.70 -18.17
CA LEU A 60 16.00 -6.13 -18.42
C LEU A 60 15.09 -6.67 -19.53
N MET A 61 14.07 -5.89 -19.90
CA MET A 61 13.11 -6.22 -20.95
C MET A 61 12.65 -4.95 -21.67
N VAL A 62 12.30 -5.07 -22.95
CA VAL A 62 11.66 -3.99 -23.72
C VAL A 62 10.15 -4.20 -23.70
N GLY A 63 9.38 -3.17 -23.35
CA GLY A 63 7.92 -3.22 -23.32
C GLY A 63 7.31 -1.92 -22.81
N GLU A 64 6.01 -1.95 -22.54
CA GLU A 64 5.25 -0.86 -21.93
C GLU A 64 4.59 -1.35 -20.64
N HIS A 65 4.29 -0.44 -19.71
CA HIS A 65 3.56 -0.77 -18.49
C HIS A 65 2.15 -1.30 -18.80
N TYR A 66 1.77 -2.39 -18.15
CA TYR A 66 0.40 -2.93 -18.17
C TYR A 66 -0.17 -3.07 -16.76
N GLY A 67 -1.50 -2.99 -16.66
CA GLY A 67 -2.21 -3.11 -15.39
C GLY A 67 -2.46 -1.75 -14.74
N TRP A 68 -2.78 -1.78 -13.46
CA TRP A 68 -3.04 -0.59 -12.67
C TRP A 68 -1.76 0.22 -12.43
N TRP A 69 -1.91 1.49 -12.05
CA TRP A 69 -0.77 2.30 -11.59
C TRP A 69 -0.19 1.79 -10.26
N PHE A 70 -0.97 1.01 -9.49
CA PHE A 70 -0.53 0.33 -8.27
C PHE A 70 -0.12 -1.14 -8.46
N GLN A 71 0.07 -1.60 -9.70
CA GLN A 71 0.37 -3.01 -10.01
C GLN A 71 1.61 -3.54 -9.28
N ASP A 72 2.58 -2.67 -8.99
CA ASP A 72 3.80 -3.02 -8.26
C ASP A 72 3.50 -3.64 -6.88
N THR A 73 2.39 -3.24 -6.25
CA THR A 73 2.02 -3.71 -4.91
C THR A 73 1.64 -5.17 -4.84
N ASP A 74 1.24 -5.77 -5.96
CA ASP A 74 0.98 -7.22 -6.04
C ASP A 74 2.28 -7.99 -5.76
N VAL A 75 3.40 -7.50 -6.30
CA VAL A 75 4.74 -8.09 -6.08
C VAL A 75 5.17 -7.87 -4.64
N TYR A 76 4.97 -6.67 -4.10
CA TYR A 76 5.40 -6.36 -2.73
C TYR A 76 4.63 -7.20 -1.69
N LYS A 77 3.31 -7.32 -1.83
CA LYS A 77 2.48 -8.17 -0.95
C LYS A 77 2.84 -9.65 -1.06
N TRP A 78 3.21 -10.11 -2.27
CA TRP A 78 3.72 -11.47 -2.47
C TRP A 78 5.06 -11.69 -1.74
N ILE A 79 5.99 -10.72 -1.80
CA ILE A 79 7.24 -10.77 -1.04
C ILE A 79 6.98 -10.78 0.47
N GLU A 80 6.07 -9.94 0.96
CA GLU A 80 5.70 -9.91 2.38
C GLU A 80 5.12 -11.25 2.84
N THR A 81 4.23 -11.86 2.04
CA THR A 81 3.67 -13.18 2.31
C THR A 81 4.76 -14.26 2.30
N ALA A 82 5.71 -14.18 1.38
CA ALA A 82 6.85 -15.08 1.32
C ALA A 82 7.77 -14.93 2.54
N ALA A 83 8.00 -13.70 3.00
CA ALA A 83 8.77 -13.43 4.22
C ALA A 83 8.17 -14.12 5.45
N TYR A 84 6.87 -13.92 5.71
CA TYR A 84 6.19 -14.60 6.82
C TYR A 84 6.18 -16.13 6.67
N THR A 85 6.16 -16.63 5.44
CA THR A 85 6.28 -18.07 5.18
C THR A 85 7.68 -18.57 5.56
N LEU A 86 8.73 -17.85 5.18
CA LEU A 86 10.13 -18.19 5.50
C LEU A 86 10.45 -18.11 7.00
N GLU A 87 9.73 -17.30 7.79
CA GLU A 87 9.84 -17.33 9.26
C GLU A 87 9.36 -18.65 9.88
N ASN A 88 8.46 -19.37 9.20
CA ASN A 88 7.82 -20.58 9.72
C ASN A 88 8.34 -21.86 9.06
N PHE A 89 8.96 -21.76 7.88
CA PHE A 89 9.40 -22.91 7.10
C PHE A 89 10.74 -22.62 6.41
N ASP A 90 11.68 -23.55 6.56
CA ASP A 90 12.91 -23.54 5.78
C ASP A 90 12.61 -23.91 4.32
N ASP A 91 12.65 -22.93 3.42
CA ASP A 91 12.39 -23.11 1.99
C ASP A 91 13.39 -22.28 1.13
N GLU A 92 14.55 -22.89 0.86
CA GLU A 92 15.63 -22.23 0.12
C GLU A 92 15.23 -21.89 -1.33
N ALA A 93 14.32 -22.68 -1.92
CA ALA A 93 13.84 -22.43 -3.27
C ALA A 93 12.95 -21.17 -3.32
N LEU A 94 12.04 -21.03 -2.34
CA LEU A 94 11.26 -19.81 -2.18
C LEU A 94 12.17 -18.61 -1.93
N LYS A 95 13.12 -18.73 -1.00
CA LYS A 95 14.07 -17.65 -0.69
C LYS A 95 14.84 -17.19 -1.93
N THR A 96 15.43 -18.12 -2.67
CA THR A 96 16.17 -17.83 -3.92
C THR A 96 15.30 -17.09 -4.94
N ARG A 97 14.03 -17.48 -5.05
CA ARG A 97 13.08 -16.84 -5.96
C ARG A 97 12.77 -15.42 -5.51
N VAL A 98 12.50 -15.20 -4.22
CA VAL A 98 12.22 -13.87 -3.68
C VAL A 98 13.44 -12.96 -3.83
N ASP A 99 14.65 -13.44 -3.51
CA ASP A 99 15.89 -12.71 -3.72
C ASP A 99 16.05 -12.27 -5.19
N SER A 100 15.74 -13.15 -6.15
CA SER A 100 15.80 -12.82 -7.58
C SER A 100 14.80 -11.73 -7.98
N VAL A 101 13.62 -11.68 -7.35
CA VAL A 101 12.65 -10.60 -7.59
C VAL A 101 13.11 -9.29 -6.95
N ILE A 102 13.71 -9.35 -5.76
CA ILE A 102 14.30 -8.19 -5.08
C ILE A 102 15.42 -7.58 -5.92
N ASP A 103 16.27 -8.39 -6.56
CA ASP A 103 17.32 -7.91 -7.47
C ASP A 103 16.75 -7.15 -8.68
N ILE A 104 15.58 -7.56 -9.18
CA ILE A 104 14.87 -6.82 -10.25
C ILE A 104 14.33 -5.50 -9.72
N ILE A 105 13.73 -5.50 -8.52
CA ILE A 105 13.20 -4.30 -7.87
C ILE A 105 14.33 -3.28 -7.62
N GLU A 106 15.49 -3.73 -7.13
CA GLU A 106 16.63 -2.86 -6.91
C GLU A 106 17.12 -2.22 -8.20
N GLN A 107 17.25 -2.99 -9.29
CA GLN A 107 17.64 -2.47 -10.60
C GLN A 107 16.58 -1.55 -11.23
N ALA A 108 15.30 -1.72 -10.88
CA ALA A 108 14.21 -0.90 -11.37
C ALA A 108 14.13 0.48 -10.68
N GLN A 109 14.77 0.67 -9.52
CA GLN A 109 14.71 1.93 -8.78
C GLN A 109 15.53 3.02 -9.49
N ASP A 110 14.94 4.21 -9.67
CA ASP A 110 15.65 5.37 -10.22
C ASP A 110 16.82 5.78 -9.31
N GLU A 111 17.86 6.43 -9.87
CA GLU A 111 19.06 6.86 -9.12
C GLU A 111 18.74 7.77 -7.92
N ASP A 112 17.65 8.54 -8.00
CA ASP A 112 17.20 9.44 -6.93
C ASP A 112 16.34 8.75 -5.86
N GLY A 113 16.15 7.43 -5.97
CA GLY A 113 15.39 6.59 -5.06
C GLY A 113 13.92 6.39 -5.45
N TYR A 114 13.38 7.05 -6.47
CA TYR A 114 11.99 6.87 -6.89
C TYR A 114 11.73 5.45 -7.42
N LEU A 115 10.59 4.86 -7.07
CA LEU A 115 10.14 3.59 -7.63
C LEU A 115 8.61 3.55 -7.79
N SER A 116 8.17 3.54 -9.04
CA SER A 116 6.80 3.23 -9.45
C SER A 116 6.83 2.99 -10.95
N THR A 117 6.62 1.75 -11.39
CA THR A 117 6.82 1.36 -12.79
C THR A 117 5.90 2.15 -13.72
N TYR A 118 4.66 2.42 -13.30
CA TYR A 118 3.72 3.23 -14.07
C TYR A 118 4.26 4.64 -14.34
N TYR A 119 4.71 5.33 -13.30
CA TYR A 119 5.20 6.70 -13.43
C TYR A 119 6.61 6.75 -14.02
N GLN A 120 7.46 5.74 -13.85
CA GLN A 120 8.74 5.68 -14.53
C GLN A 120 8.58 5.47 -16.04
N LEU A 121 7.69 4.55 -16.44
CA LEU A 121 7.59 4.10 -17.83
C LEU A 121 6.57 4.88 -18.67
N ARG A 122 5.43 5.24 -18.08
CA ARG A 122 4.28 5.80 -18.83
C ARG A 122 4.06 7.28 -18.58
N ALA A 123 4.22 7.73 -17.33
CA ALA A 123 3.82 9.09 -16.94
C ALA A 123 4.85 9.83 -16.06
N PRO A 124 6.15 9.91 -16.44
CA PRO A 124 7.19 10.50 -15.57
C PRO A 124 6.96 11.98 -15.25
N HIS A 125 6.26 12.70 -16.11
CA HIS A 125 5.90 14.10 -15.89
C HIS A 125 4.77 14.30 -14.87
N LEU A 126 4.11 13.21 -14.42
CA LEU A 126 3.00 13.22 -13.46
C LEU A 126 3.38 12.73 -12.06
N LYS A 127 4.66 12.39 -11.79
CA LYS A 127 5.13 12.01 -10.45
C LYS A 127 4.63 13.00 -9.38
N TYR A 128 3.90 12.50 -8.39
CA TYR A 128 3.26 13.24 -7.29
C TYR A 128 2.27 14.35 -7.67
N LYS A 129 1.73 14.34 -8.89
CA LYS A 129 0.78 15.37 -9.36
C LYS A 129 -0.68 14.94 -9.35
N GLU A 130 -0.97 13.68 -9.03
CA GLU A 130 -2.32 13.11 -9.05
C GLU A 130 -2.56 12.29 -7.78
N LEU A 131 -2.21 12.85 -6.62
CA LEU A 131 -2.17 12.10 -5.37
C LEU A 131 -3.54 11.60 -4.94
N ASP A 132 -4.65 12.10 -5.47
CA ASP A 132 -5.98 11.53 -5.20
C ASP A 132 -6.15 10.10 -5.72
N ARG A 133 -5.34 9.71 -6.72
CA ARG A 133 -5.44 8.42 -7.40
C ARG A 133 -4.13 7.73 -7.69
N SER A 134 -2.98 8.38 -7.59
CA SER A 134 -1.71 7.85 -8.10
C SER A 134 -1.22 6.60 -7.39
N HIS A 135 -1.58 6.42 -6.12
CA HIS A 135 -1.07 5.33 -5.26
C HIS A 135 0.47 5.29 -5.21
N GLU A 136 1.17 6.39 -5.49
CA GLU A 136 2.64 6.41 -5.44
C GLU A 136 3.17 6.16 -4.02
N LEU A 137 2.52 6.75 -3.01
CA LEU A 137 2.89 6.50 -1.61
C LEU A 137 2.30 5.18 -1.11
N TYR A 138 1.15 4.75 -1.62
CA TYR A 138 0.62 3.42 -1.36
C TYR A 138 1.58 2.31 -1.86
N ASN A 139 2.14 2.47 -3.06
CA ASN A 139 3.17 1.57 -3.57
C ASN A 139 4.41 1.60 -2.67
N ALA A 140 4.84 2.78 -2.23
CA ALA A 140 5.95 2.92 -1.31
C ALA A 140 5.68 2.23 0.05
N GLY A 141 4.45 2.34 0.59
CA GLY A 141 4.10 1.70 1.85
C GLY A 141 4.19 0.17 1.76
N HIS A 142 3.55 -0.45 0.78
CA HIS A 142 3.64 -1.91 0.62
C HIS A 142 5.06 -2.40 0.32
N LEU A 143 5.88 -1.61 -0.39
CA LEU A 143 7.31 -1.91 -0.54
C LEU A 143 8.02 -1.94 0.82
N ILE A 144 7.79 -0.95 1.66
CA ILE A 144 8.37 -0.85 3.00
C ILE A 144 7.94 -2.01 3.88
N GLU A 145 6.66 -2.38 3.86
CA GLU A 145 6.14 -3.53 4.62
C GLU A 145 6.84 -4.83 4.22
N ALA A 146 6.90 -5.10 2.92
CA ALA A 146 7.59 -6.26 2.35
C ALA A 146 9.06 -6.28 2.74
N ALA A 147 9.73 -5.13 2.67
CA ALA A 147 11.14 -5.00 3.01
C ALA A 147 11.42 -5.27 4.50
N VAL A 148 10.60 -4.71 5.39
CA VAL A 148 10.73 -4.93 6.84
C VAL A 148 10.47 -6.40 7.18
N ALA A 149 9.43 -7.01 6.61
CA ALA A 149 9.12 -8.42 6.83
C ALA A 149 10.26 -9.32 6.33
N TYR A 150 10.76 -9.08 5.11
CA TYR A 150 11.79 -9.92 4.51
C TYR A 150 13.14 -9.81 5.22
N ALA A 151 13.52 -8.59 5.64
CA ALA A 151 14.73 -8.37 6.42
C ALA A 151 14.67 -9.05 7.79
N LYS A 152 13.49 -9.06 8.45
CA LYS A 152 13.27 -9.80 9.71
C LYS A 152 13.39 -11.32 9.51
N ALA A 153 12.77 -11.84 8.46
CA ALA A 153 12.68 -13.27 8.21
C ALA A 153 14.03 -13.88 7.78
N THR A 154 14.82 -13.15 6.99
CA THR A 154 15.99 -13.73 6.29
C THR A 154 17.32 -13.05 6.62
N GLY A 155 17.29 -11.86 7.21
CA GLY A 155 18.47 -11.00 7.34
C GLY A 155 18.95 -10.36 6.03
N ASN A 156 18.26 -10.57 4.90
CA ASN A 156 18.56 -9.88 3.65
C ASN A 156 17.99 -8.45 3.69
N GLU A 157 18.88 -7.46 3.71
CA GLU A 157 18.52 -6.03 3.80
C GLU A 157 18.45 -5.33 2.43
N THR A 158 18.63 -6.00 1.30
CA THR A 158 18.62 -5.35 -0.02
C THR A 158 17.33 -4.57 -0.29
N LEU A 159 16.17 -5.21 -0.09
CA LEU A 159 14.87 -4.54 -0.27
C LEU A 159 14.64 -3.43 0.78
N LEU A 160 15.23 -3.58 1.96
CA LEU A 160 15.19 -2.56 3.01
C LEU A 160 15.95 -1.31 2.60
N GLU A 161 17.14 -1.45 2.00
CA GLU A 161 17.91 -0.31 1.48
C GLU A 161 17.21 0.36 0.30
N VAL A 162 16.60 -0.41 -0.62
CA VAL A 162 15.72 0.13 -1.67
C VAL A 162 14.61 0.99 -1.04
N SER A 163 13.91 0.46 -0.04
CA SER A 163 12.82 1.15 0.64
C SER A 163 13.29 2.44 1.34
N LYS A 164 14.44 2.41 2.02
CA LYS A 164 15.01 3.60 2.67
C LYS A 164 15.38 4.69 1.65
N ARG A 165 15.94 4.32 0.49
CA ARG A 165 16.21 5.27 -0.60
C ARG A 165 14.92 5.90 -1.12
N TYR A 166 13.86 5.12 -1.26
CA TYR A 166 12.57 5.65 -1.69
C TYR A 166 11.94 6.58 -0.65
N VAL A 167 12.02 6.24 0.64
CA VAL A 167 11.57 7.13 1.71
C VAL A 167 12.38 8.43 1.74
N ASN A 168 13.69 8.39 1.52
CA ASN A 168 14.51 9.60 1.41
C ASN A 168 14.07 10.47 0.22
N HIS A 169 13.74 9.86 -0.92
CA HIS A 169 13.17 10.55 -2.07
C HIS A 169 11.83 11.22 -1.70
N ILE A 170 10.95 10.51 -0.99
CA ILE A 170 9.66 11.05 -0.52
C ILE A 170 9.88 12.22 0.44
N MET A 171 10.78 12.10 1.42
CA MET A 171 11.13 13.20 2.34
C MET A 171 11.71 14.42 1.61
N ALA A 172 12.34 14.23 0.45
CA ALA A 172 12.84 15.32 -0.38
C ALA A 172 11.69 16.12 -1.04
N HIS A 173 10.54 15.50 -1.30
CA HIS A 173 9.40 16.08 -2.02
C HIS A 173 8.21 16.47 -1.14
N PHE A 174 8.01 15.80 -0.01
CA PHE A 174 6.88 16.01 0.90
C PHE A 174 7.33 16.71 2.18
N GLY A 175 6.48 17.60 2.69
CA GLY A 175 6.76 18.39 3.89
C GLY A 175 6.31 19.85 3.76
N VAL A 176 6.43 20.59 4.87
CA VAL A 176 6.14 22.03 4.90
C VAL A 176 7.01 22.78 3.88
N GLY A 177 6.38 23.62 3.06
CA GLY A 177 7.06 24.35 1.98
C GLY A 177 7.43 23.48 0.77
N LYS A 178 6.96 22.24 0.71
CA LYS A 178 7.08 21.32 -0.42
C LYS A 178 5.68 20.85 -0.86
N ILE A 179 5.49 19.57 -1.17
CA ILE A 179 4.16 19.00 -1.37
C ILE A 179 3.49 18.80 0.00
N GLU A 180 2.54 19.69 0.31
CA GLU A 180 1.71 19.67 1.52
C GLU A 180 0.43 18.83 1.34
N GLY A 181 0.60 17.53 1.07
CA GLY A 181 -0.50 16.59 0.98
C GLY A 181 -0.09 15.14 1.19
N ALA A 182 -1.07 14.26 1.20
CA ALA A 182 -0.93 12.82 1.36
C ALA A 182 -1.59 12.09 0.17
N ASP A 183 -1.23 10.83 -0.04
CA ASP A 183 -1.85 9.97 -1.06
C ASP A 183 -3.33 9.73 -0.76
N GLY A 184 -4.15 9.62 -1.79
CA GLY A 184 -5.57 9.36 -1.71
C GLY A 184 -5.86 7.97 -1.15
N HIS A 185 -4.90 7.03 -1.22
CA HIS A 185 -4.94 5.78 -0.49
C HIS A 185 -3.89 5.77 0.62
N GLN A 186 -4.35 5.80 1.87
CA GLN A 186 -3.54 5.57 3.08
C GLN A 186 -2.87 4.22 2.98
N GLU A 187 -1.64 4.11 3.45
CA GLU A 187 -0.84 2.88 3.51
C GLU A 187 0.59 3.23 3.95
N ILE A 188 1.17 4.31 3.39
CA ILE A 188 2.52 4.74 3.75
C ILE A 188 2.64 5.06 5.25
N GLU A 189 1.57 5.56 5.87
CA GLU A 189 1.57 5.99 7.26
C GLU A 189 1.87 4.82 8.22
N LEU A 190 1.20 3.67 8.06
CA LEU A 190 1.43 2.48 8.90
C LEU A 190 2.77 1.81 8.54
N ALA A 191 3.14 1.80 7.25
CA ALA A 191 4.38 1.20 6.77
C ALA A 191 5.61 1.94 7.33
N LEU A 192 5.58 3.28 7.38
CA LEU A 192 6.64 4.09 7.99
C LEU A 192 6.82 3.81 9.48
N ILE A 193 5.73 3.49 10.20
CA ILE A 193 5.81 3.08 11.61
C ILE A 193 6.47 1.70 11.72
N LYS A 194 6.17 0.75 10.83
CA LYS A 194 6.87 -0.55 10.77
C LYS A 194 8.36 -0.37 10.50
N LEU A 195 8.73 0.57 9.61
CA LEU A 195 10.13 0.93 9.35
C LEU A 195 10.81 1.58 10.56
N TYR A 196 10.12 2.47 11.27
CA TYR A 196 10.57 3.02 12.55
C TYR A 196 10.81 1.91 13.57
N LYS A 197 9.85 1.00 13.77
CA LYS A 197 9.97 -0.13 14.71
C LYS A 197 11.17 -1.03 14.40
N TYR A 198 11.53 -1.19 13.12
CA TYR A 198 12.69 -1.98 12.71
C TYR A 198 14.03 -1.23 12.87
N THR A 199 14.07 0.05 12.49
CA THR A 199 15.32 0.83 12.40
C THR A 199 15.62 1.67 13.63
N ASN A 200 14.60 1.94 14.45
CA ASN A 200 14.62 2.90 15.56
C ASN A 200 15.03 4.33 15.13
N ASP A 201 14.77 4.71 13.88
CA ASP A 201 15.01 6.05 13.35
C ASP A 201 13.71 6.88 13.36
N GLU A 202 13.64 7.83 14.29
CA GLU A 202 12.49 8.71 14.55
C GLU A 202 12.02 9.49 13.32
N LYS A 203 12.86 9.68 12.29
CA LYS A 203 12.44 10.41 11.08
C LYS A 203 11.27 9.72 10.38
N TYR A 204 11.17 8.39 10.46
CA TYR A 204 10.09 7.62 9.85
C TYR A 204 8.77 7.81 10.62
N LEU A 205 8.82 7.78 11.95
CA LEU A 205 7.66 8.06 12.80
C LEU A 205 7.14 9.50 12.57
N ASN A 206 8.06 10.46 12.47
CA ASN A 206 7.71 11.86 12.18
C ASN A 206 7.12 12.07 10.78
N LEU A 207 7.61 11.34 9.76
CA LEU A 207 7.04 11.39 8.42
C LEU A 207 5.64 10.75 8.37
N SER A 208 5.42 9.64 9.09
CA SER A 208 4.10 9.04 9.26
C SER A 208 3.12 10.04 9.89
N ARG A 209 3.53 10.68 10.99
CA ARG A 209 2.76 11.72 11.67
C ARG A 209 2.40 12.87 10.72
N TYR A 210 3.36 13.34 9.92
CA TYR A 210 3.13 14.38 8.93
C TYR A 210 2.01 14.02 7.94
N PHE A 211 2.01 12.80 7.40
CA PHE A 211 0.99 12.38 6.42
C PHE A 211 -0.42 12.29 7.03
N ILE A 212 -0.54 11.83 8.29
CA ILE A 212 -1.80 11.86 9.03
C ILE A 212 -2.26 13.30 9.26
N ASP A 213 -1.37 14.19 9.73
CA ASP A 213 -1.73 15.56 10.09
C ASP A 213 -2.06 16.45 8.87
N VAL A 214 -1.40 16.23 7.73
CA VAL A 214 -1.63 17.05 6.52
C VAL A 214 -2.90 16.66 5.78
N ARG A 215 -3.37 15.40 5.92
CA ARG A 215 -4.61 14.94 5.30
C ARG A 215 -5.79 15.79 5.78
N GLY A 216 -6.60 16.28 4.85
CA GLY A 216 -7.78 17.11 5.14
C GLY A 216 -7.50 18.50 5.71
N LYS A 217 -6.23 18.90 5.90
CA LYS A 217 -5.85 20.25 6.36
C LYS A 217 -6.20 21.32 5.31
N ASP A 218 -5.98 21.01 4.04
CA ASP A 218 -6.48 21.78 2.89
C ASP A 218 -7.42 20.90 2.06
N PRO A 219 -8.76 21.01 2.21
CA PRO A 219 -9.70 20.19 1.45
C PRO A 219 -9.66 20.48 -0.06
N LEU A 220 -9.01 21.55 -0.49
CA LEU A 220 -8.84 21.88 -1.91
C LEU A 220 -7.56 21.26 -2.51
N PHE A 221 -6.69 20.62 -1.72
CA PHE A 221 -5.39 20.11 -2.18
C PHE A 221 -5.49 19.28 -3.46
N TYR A 222 -6.31 18.23 -3.46
CA TYR A 222 -6.49 17.34 -4.61
C TYR A 222 -7.13 18.04 -5.81
N ASN A 223 -8.10 18.92 -5.56
CA ASN A 223 -8.76 19.68 -6.61
C ASN A 223 -7.81 20.69 -7.27
N LYS A 224 -6.89 21.29 -6.51
CA LYS A 224 -5.81 22.14 -7.05
C LYS A 224 -4.85 21.36 -7.93
N GLN A 225 -4.53 20.11 -7.58
CA GLN A 225 -3.72 19.23 -8.42
C GLN A 225 -4.41 18.94 -9.76
N LYS A 226 -5.71 18.59 -9.72
CA LYS A 226 -6.52 18.38 -10.93
C LYS A 226 -6.63 19.64 -11.79
N GLU A 227 -6.90 20.78 -11.18
CA GLU A 227 -6.99 22.08 -11.86
C GLU A 227 -5.67 22.43 -12.55
N ALA A 228 -4.52 22.22 -11.89
CA ALA A 228 -3.20 22.46 -12.47
C ALA A 228 -2.90 21.56 -13.70
N LEU A 229 -3.58 20.41 -13.81
CA LEU A 229 -3.51 19.50 -14.94
C LEU A 229 -4.61 19.75 -16.00
N GLY A 230 -5.48 20.75 -15.79
CA GLY A 230 -6.62 21.04 -16.67
C GLY A 230 -7.74 19.99 -16.60
N GLN A 231 -7.83 19.24 -15.50
CA GLN A 231 -8.87 18.24 -15.23
C GLN A 231 -10.04 18.87 -14.45
N ASP A 232 -11.20 18.19 -14.44
CA ASP A 232 -12.33 18.60 -13.61
C ASP A 232 -11.95 18.56 -12.12
N PRO A 233 -12.02 19.68 -11.37
CA PRO A 233 -11.56 19.77 -9.99
C PRO A 233 -12.59 19.21 -9.01
N PHE A 234 -13.04 17.97 -9.25
CA PHE A 234 -13.93 17.24 -8.37
C PHE A 234 -13.23 16.01 -7.79
N THR A 235 -13.23 15.93 -6.46
CA THR A 235 -12.68 14.81 -5.68
C THR A 235 -13.65 14.51 -4.56
N ASN A 236 -14.05 13.24 -4.43
CA ASN A 236 -14.86 12.80 -3.28
C ASN A 236 -13.96 12.69 -2.05
N LEU A 237 -13.95 13.72 -1.21
CA LEU A 237 -13.08 13.76 -0.03
C LEU A 237 -13.50 12.77 1.07
N ASP A 238 -14.78 12.36 1.12
CA ASP A 238 -15.23 11.30 2.03
C ASP A 238 -14.58 9.97 1.64
N TYR A 239 -14.49 9.67 0.34
CA TYR A 239 -13.87 8.46 -0.19
C TYR A 239 -12.39 8.32 0.19
N LEU A 240 -11.66 9.44 0.27
CA LEU A 240 -10.24 9.53 0.63
C LEU A 240 -9.98 9.83 2.12
N GLN A 241 -11.05 9.96 2.93
CA GLN A 241 -11.00 10.40 4.33
C GLN A 241 -10.20 11.71 4.50
N ALA A 242 -10.39 12.64 3.57
CA ALA A 242 -9.72 13.93 3.51
C ALA A 242 -10.70 15.12 3.57
N TYR A 243 -11.93 14.87 4.02
CA TYR A 243 -12.95 15.90 4.22
C TYR A 243 -12.68 16.79 5.44
N ASP A 244 -11.92 16.26 6.41
CA ASP A 244 -11.38 16.95 7.59
C ASP A 244 -10.11 16.21 8.03
N GLN A 245 -9.31 16.83 8.90
CA GLN A 245 -8.16 16.18 9.50
C GLN A 245 -8.57 14.93 10.28
N PRO A 246 -7.80 13.82 10.23
CA PRO A 246 -8.21 12.54 10.80
C PRO A 246 -8.62 12.59 12.28
N ILE A 247 -7.96 13.41 13.09
CA ILE A 247 -8.27 13.58 14.52
C ILE A 247 -9.66 14.20 14.79
N HIS A 248 -10.25 14.88 13.80
CA HIS A 248 -11.58 15.48 13.90
C HIS A 248 -12.69 14.57 13.36
N GLN A 249 -12.34 13.52 12.63
CA GLN A 249 -13.31 12.60 12.05
C GLN A 249 -14.01 11.78 13.15
N LYS A 250 -15.33 11.68 13.08
CA LYS A 250 -16.18 11.01 14.09
C LYS A 250 -16.97 9.83 13.54
N GLU A 251 -16.96 9.64 12.23
CA GLU A 251 -17.71 8.58 11.56
C GLU A 251 -16.83 7.94 10.49
N ALA A 252 -16.86 6.61 10.41
CA ALA A 252 -16.20 5.87 9.35
C ALA A 252 -16.96 6.08 8.02
N LYS A 253 -16.34 6.79 7.08
CA LYS A 253 -16.91 7.12 5.76
C LYS A 253 -15.94 6.75 4.64
N GLY A 254 -16.48 6.64 3.42
CA GLY A 254 -15.70 6.35 2.24
C GLY A 254 -15.16 4.93 2.21
N HIS A 255 -14.10 4.72 1.42
CA HIS A 255 -13.55 3.40 1.15
C HIS A 255 -13.10 2.68 2.43
N ALA A 256 -13.54 1.43 2.59
CA ALA A 256 -13.35 0.70 3.85
C ALA A 256 -11.87 0.45 4.18
N VAL A 257 -11.08 -0.03 3.21
CA VAL A 257 -9.65 -0.32 3.42
C VAL A 257 -8.85 0.95 3.72
N ARG A 258 -9.19 2.08 3.07
CA ARG A 258 -8.49 3.35 3.25
C ARG A 258 -8.66 3.87 4.67
N MET A 259 -9.91 3.84 5.16
CA MET A 259 -10.23 4.18 6.55
C MET A 259 -9.50 3.27 7.54
N LEU A 260 -9.49 1.95 7.32
CA LEU A 260 -8.84 1.02 8.25
C LEU A 260 -7.31 1.18 8.29
N TYR A 261 -6.66 1.37 7.14
CA TYR A 261 -5.21 1.66 7.10
C TYR A 261 -4.88 3.00 7.78
N MET A 262 -5.73 4.02 7.59
CA MET A 262 -5.60 5.29 8.32
C MET A 262 -5.67 5.08 9.83
N MET A 263 -6.69 4.33 10.29
CA MET A 263 -6.92 4.08 11.71
C MET A 263 -5.80 3.25 12.34
N GLU A 264 -5.23 2.29 11.62
CA GLU A 264 -4.06 1.52 12.09
C GLU A 264 -2.87 2.45 12.36
N ALA A 265 -2.53 3.32 11.40
CA ALA A 265 -1.46 4.29 11.57
C ALA A 265 -1.73 5.27 12.73
N MET A 266 -2.96 5.78 12.85
CA MET A 266 -3.36 6.66 13.95
C MET A 266 -3.25 5.97 15.31
N ALA A 267 -3.65 4.70 15.42
CA ALA A 267 -3.57 3.95 16.67
C ALA A 267 -2.13 3.76 17.11
N ASP A 268 -1.25 3.38 16.18
CA ASP A 268 0.17 3.21 16.45
C ASP A 268 0.86 4.55 16.82
N LEU A 269 0.52 5.64 16.13
CA LEU A 269 1.03 6.99 16.45
C LEU A 269 0.57 7.45 17.84
N ALA A 270 -0.71 7.25 18.17
CA ALA A 270 -1.25 7.56 19.48
C ALA A 270 -0.46 6.85 20.59
N LEU A 271 -0.17 5.56 20.39
CA LEU A 271 0.63 4.76 21.33
C LEU A 271 2.08 5.26 21.42
N HIS A 272 2.76 5.45 20.29
CA HIS A 272 4.18 5.79 20.27
C HIS A 272 4.48 7.22 20.74
N GLN A 273 3.53 8.15 20.53
CA GLN A 273 3.70 9.57 20.86
C GLN A 273 2.91 10.00 22.10
N ASN A 274 2.16 9.09 22.73
CA ASN A 274 1.23 9.39 23.83
C ASN A 274 0.22 10.49 23.47
N ASP A 275 -0.34 10.42 22.26
CA ASP A 275 -1.29 11.42 21.74
C ASP A 275 -2.73 11.04 22.08
N GLN A 276 -3.24 11.57 23.19
CA GLN A 276 -4.60 11.29 23.67
C GLN A 276 -5.68 11.73 22.68
N ALA A 277 -5.48 12.83 21.94
CA ALA A 277 -6.49 13.31 21.00
C ALA A 277 -6.62 12.34 19.80
N MET A 278 -5.50 11.77 19.36
CA MET A 278 -5.48 10.75 18.32
C MET A 278 -6.08 9.43 18.82
N GLU A 279 -5.78 9.01 20.06
CA GLU A 279 -6.42 7.85 20.69
C GLU A 279 -7.94 8.00 20.75
N ASP A 280 -8.44 9.14 21.24
CA ASP A 280 -9.87 9.42 21.35
C ASP A 280 -10.57 9.38 19.97
N ALA A 281 -9.91 9.89 18.92
CA ALA A 281 -10.41 9.84 17.56
C ALA A 281 -10.49 8.40 17.02
N VAL A 282 -9.43 7.60 17.21
CA VAL A 282 -9.41 6.18 16.84
C VAL A 282 -10.52 5.41 17.57
N MET A 283 -10.67 5.62 18.87
CA MET A 283 -11.70 4.94 19.67
C MET A 283 -13.11 5.34 19.23
N THR A 284 -13.32 6.59 18.86
CA THR A 284 -14.60 7.06 18.30
C THR A 284 -14.92 6.36 16.97
N LEU A 285 -13.94 6.31 16.05
CA LEU A 285 -14.11 5.65 14.75
C LEU A 285 -14.29 4.14 14.90
N TRP A 286 -13.52 3.51 15.80
CA TRP A 286 -13.65 2.10 16.14
C TRP A 286 -15.06 1.77 16.62
N ASP A 287 -15.60 2.57 17.54
CA ASP A 287 -16.96 2.40 18.05
C ASP A 287 -18.01 2.55 16.94
N ASP A 288 -17.87 3.52 16.04
CA ASP A 288 -18.77 3.69 14.90
C ASP A 288 -18.73 2.47 13.95
N ILE A 289 -17.55 1.92 13.70
CA ILE A 289 -17.39 0.71 12.87
C ILE A 289 -18.03 -0.50 13.58
N VAL A 290 -17.53 -0.87 14.75
CA VAL A 290 -17.83 -2.17 15.37
C VAL A 290 -19.23 -2.25 15.95
N LYS A 291 -19.84 -1.11 16.31
CA LYS A 291 -21.19 -1.09 16.88
C LYS A 291 -22.29 -0.86 15.84
N ARG A 292 -21.97 -0.25 14.68
CA ARG A 292 -23.00 0.23 13.73
C ARG A 292 -22.79 -0.16 12.27
N LYS A 293 -21.55 -0.45 11.85
CA LYS A 293 -21.17 -0.60 10.43
C LYS A 293 -20.45 -1.91 10.11
N MET A 294 -20.23 -2.78 11.09
CA MET A 294 -19.60 -4.08 10.91
C MET A 294 -20.65 -5.20 10.81
N TYR A 295 -20.52 -6.05 9.79
CA TYR A 295 -21.33 -7.26 9.65
C TYR A 295 -20.99 -8.27 10.75
N VAL A 296 -21.90 -9.20 11.04
CA VAL A 296 -21.70 -10.26 12.05
C VAL A 296 -20.46 -11.14 11.78
N THR A 297 -20.01 -11.19 10.53
CA THR A 297 -18.81 -11.92 10.09
C THR A 297 -17.50 -11.16 10.31
N GLY A 298 -17.55 -9.91 10.77
CA GLY A 298 -16.42 -8.99 10.83
C GLY A 298 -16.17 -8.21 9.53
N GLY A 299 -16.95 -8.46 8.47
CA GLY A 299 -16.87 -7.69 7.23
C GLY A 299 -17.26 -6.23 7.43
N VAL A 300 -16.65 -5.33 6.65
CA VAL A 300 -16.96 -3.89 6.59
C VAL A 300 -17.02 -3.44 5.13
N GLY A 301 -17.75 -2.36 4.85
CA GLY A 301 -18.05 -1.91 3.48
C GLY A 301 -19.40 -2.43 3.02
N GLN A 302 -20.43 -1.59 3.16
CA GLN A 302 -21.83 -1.99 2.92
C GLN A 302 -22.30 -1.75 1.49
N THR A 303 -21.49 -1.12 0.64
CA THR A 303 -21.84 -0.83 -0.75
C THR A 303 -20.69 -1.15 -1.69
N VAL A 304 -21.04 -1.69 -2.86
CA VAL A 304 -20.11 -1.89 -3.99
C VAL A 304 -19.66 -0.57 -4.61
N HIS A 305 -20.45 0.50 -4.44
CA HIS A 305 -20.08 1.82 -4.96
C HIS A 305 -18.98 2.42 -4.09
N GLY A 306 -17.76 2.41 -4.63
CA GLY A 306 -16.57 2.86 -3.92
C GLY A 306 -16.16 1.96 -2.76
N GLU A 307 -16.67 0.71 -2.70
CA GLU A 307 -16.26 -0.28 -1.68
C GLU A 307 -16.26 0.31 -0.26
N SER A 308 -17.33 1.05 0.04
CA SER A 308 -17.35 2.09 1.06
C SER A 308 -18.24 1.75 2.24
N PHE A 309 -17.96 2.42 3.36
CA PHE A 309 -18.92 2.54 4.45
C PHE A 309 -20.18 3.27 3.98
N ALA A 310 -21.35 2.78 4.41
CA ALA A 310 -22.63 3.48 4.29
C ALA A 310 -23.07 4.02 5.66
N ASP A 311 -24.25 4.64 5.72
CA ASP A 311 -24.85 5.11 6.97
C ASP A 311 -24.97 3.96 7.99
N GLY A 312 -24.70 4.28 9.26
CA GLY A 312 -24.81 3.32 10.35
C GLY A 312 -26.27 3.03 10.72
N TYR A 313 -26.51 1.83 11.24
CA TYR A 313 -27.78 1.45 11.85
C TYR A 313 -27.89 1.94 13.31
#